data_AF-A0A3C0GKX4-F1
#
_entry.id   AF-A0A3C0GKX4-F1
#
_cell.length_a   1.000
_cell.length_b   1.000
_cell.length_c   1.000
_cell.angle_alpha   90.00
_cell.angle_beta   90.00
_cell.angle_gamma   90.00
#
_symmetry.space_group_name_H-M   'P 1'
#
loop_
_entity.id
_entity.type
_entity.pdbx_description
1 polymer ?
#
loop_
_entity_poly.entity_id
_entity_poly.type
_entity_poly.pdbx_seq_one_letter_code
_entity_poly.pdbx_strand_id
1 'polypeptide(L)' 'MGWYDDIEWKYKGYKCLIEYDVEEDNVKAFHSVTTPKGEKVGLYISPYDSKKETVENEVDYHIENKKFKEHRNG' A
#
# COMPACT_ATOMS: atom_id res chain seq x y z
N MET A 1 8.18 -25.16 4.01
CA MET A 1 8.27 -23.75 4.42
C MET A 1 8.68 -22.92 3.21
N GLY A 2 7.72 -22.31 2.52
CA GLY A 2 8.02 -21.20 1.61
C GLY A 2 8.06 -19.94 2.47
N TRP A 3 9.19 -19.25 2.51
CA TRP A 3 9.32 -17.99 3.23
C TRP A 3 8.72 -16.91 2.35
N TYR A 4 7.59 -16.33 2.76
CA TYR A 4 7.12 -15.09 2.15
C TYR A 4 7.91 -13.96 2.78
N ASP A 5 8.83 -13.36 2.02
CA ASP A 5 9.54 -12.15 2.45
C ASP A 5 8.65 -10.93 2.24
N ASP A 6 8.70 -9.99 3.18
CA ASP A 6 8.05 -8.69 3.03
C ASP A 6 8.58 -7.96 1.78
N ILE A 7 7.68 -7.29 1.05
CA ILE A 7 8.02 -6.59 -0.18
C ILE A 7 7.93 -5.09 0.07
N GLU A 8 9.08 -4.41 0.08
CA GLU A 8 9.17 -2.96 0.18
C GLU A 8 9.65 -2.33 -1.13
N TRP A 9 9.02 -1.23 -1.55
CA TRP A 9 9.49 -0.42 -2.68
C TRP A 9 9.05 1.04 -2.56
N LYS A 10 9.49 1.87 -3.51
CA LYS A 10 9.05 3.25 -3.66
C LYS A 10 8.31 3.44 -4.98
N TYR A 11 7.19 4.15 -4.95
CA TYR A 11 6.40 4.51 -6.13
C TYR A 11 5.94 5.97 -6.02
N LYS A 12 6.23 6.80 -7.03
CA LYS A 12 5.90 8.25 -7.06
C LYS A 12 6.30 9.02 -5.79
N GLY A 13 7.39 8.61 -5.14
CA GLY A 13 7.90 9.19 -3.88
C GLY A 13 7.26 8.63 -2.60
N TYR A 14 6.22 7.81 -2.71
CA TYR A 14 5.60 7.09 -1.60
C TYR A 14 6.39 5.83 -1.28
N LYS A 15 6.40 5.43 0.00
CA LYS A 15 6.90 4.13 0.43
C LYS A 15 5.74 3.13 0.44
N CYS A 16 5.91 2.03 -0.28
CA CYS A 16 4.96 0.94 -0.44
C CYS A 16 5.50 -0.31 0.27
N LEU A 17 4.64 -1.02 0.98
CA LEU A 17 5.00 -2.21 1.74
C LEU A 17 3.88 -3.25 1.67
N ILE A 18 4.25 -4.50 1.44
CA ILE A 18 3.41 -5.68 1.61
C ILE A 18 4.06 -6.53 2.70
N GLU A 19 3.40 -6.66 3.84
CA GLU A 19 3.85 -7.50 4.96
C GLU A 19 3.07 -8.81 4.95
N TYR A 20 3.75 -9.95 5.14
CA TYR A 20 3.09 -11.25 5.18
C TYR A 20 3.01 -11.80 6.60
N ASP A 21 1.79 -12.10 7.04
CA ASP A 21 1.52 -12.87 8.26
C ASP A 21 1.14 -14.29 7.84
N VAL A 22 2.05 -15.23 8.07
CA VAL A 22 1.94 -16.63 7.63
C VAL A 22 1.65 -17.52 8.85
N GLU A 23 0.47 -18.12 8.86
CA GLU A 23 0.02 -19.16 9.78
C GLU A 23 -0.03 -20.52 9.02
N GLU A 24 -0.16 -21.64 9.75
CA GLU A 24 -0.05 -23.01 9.21
C GLU A 24 -0.95 -23.28 7.97
N ASP A 25 -2.16 -22.71 7.95
CA ASP A 25 -3.15 -22.86 6.86
C ASP A 25 -3.62 -21.53 6.26
N ASN A 26 -2.96 -20.41 6.61
CA ASN A 26 -3.48 -19.07 6.28
C ASN A 26 -2.34 -18.08 6.02
N VAL A 27 -2.47 -17.28 4.96
CA VAL A 27 -1.50 -16.23 4.63
C VAL A 27 -2.27 -14.92 4.45
N LYS A 28 -1.93 -13.92 5.26
CA LYS A 28 -2.49 -12.57 5.16
C LYS A 28 -1.43 -11.63 4.60
N ALA A 29 -1.78 -10.87 3.57
CA ALA A 29 -0.95 -9.79 3.07
C ALA A 29 -1.51 -8.44 3.57
N PHE A 30 -0.65 -7.65 4.20
CA PHE A 30 -0.95 -6.32 4.71
C PHE A 30 -0.34 -5.29 3.77
N HIS A 31 -1.18 -4.48 3.13
CA HIS A 31 -0.76 -3.43 2.22
C HIS A 31 -0.68 -2.11 2.97
N SER A 32 0.50 -1.48 2.91
CA SER A 32 0.80 -0.22 3.57
C SER A 32 1.38 0.80 2.60
N VAL A 33 0.86 2.03 2.63
CA VAL A 33 1.36 3.17 1.85
C VAL A 33 1.67 4.34 2.77
N THR A 34 2.90 4.85 2.69
CA THR A 34 3.38 6.01 3.46
C THR A 34 3.75 7.15 2.52
N THR A 35 3.24 8.35 2.79
CA THR A 35 3.52 9.57 2.02
C THR A 35 4.99 9.98 2.12
N PRO A 36 5.50 10.83 1.21
CA PRO A 36 6.83 11.44 1.37
C PRO A 36 7.01 12.23 2.67
N LYS A 37 5.91 12.63 3.34
CA LYS A 37 5.92 13.33 4.62
C LYS A 37 5.90 12.39 5.83
N GLY A 38 5.86 11.07 5.61
CA GLY A 38 5.81 10.05 6.67
C GLY A 38 4.39 9.69 7.14
N GLU A 39 3.34 10.18 6.49
CA GLU A 39 1.95 9.89 6.88
C GLU A 39 1.51 8.55 6.27
N LYS A 40 0.92 7.65 7.06
CA LYS A 40 0.29 6.43 6.52
C LYS A 40 -1.08 6.76 5.93
N VAL A 41 -1.31 6.39 4.67
CA VAL A 41 -2.52 6.78 3.92
C VAL A 41 -3.26 5.62 3.27
N GLY A 42 -2.62 4.45 3.16
CA GLY A 42 -3.27 3.20 2.77
C GLY A 42 -2.86 2.13 3.76
N LEU A 43 -3.84 1.52 4.44
CA LEU A 43 -3.64 0.36 5.32
C LEU A 43 -4.84 -0.56 5.16
N TYR A 44 -4.66 -1.67 4.45
CA TYR A 44 -5.70 -2.67 4.30
C TYR A 44 -5.11 -4.07 4.21
N ILE A 45 -5.91 -5.06 4.61
CA ILE A 45 -5.58 -6.48 4.54
C ILE A 45 -6.21 -7.01 3.26
N SER A 46 -5.40 -7.63 2.40
CA SER A 46 -5.90 -8.31 1.23
C SER A 46 -5.50 -9.78 1.28
N PRO A 47 -6.41 -10.69 1.69
CA PRO A 47 -6.10 -12.11 1.63
C PRO A 47 -5.84 -12.49 0.17
N TYR A 48 -4.68 -13.09 -0.10
CA TYR A 48 -4.23 -13.58 -1.41
C TYR A 48 -3.88 -12.54 -2.48
N ASP A 49 -3.95 -11.23 -2.19
CA ASP A 49 -3.40 -10.22 -3.11
C ASP A 49 -2.06 -9.73 -2.60
N SER A 50 -1.04 -9.92 -3.43
CA SER A 50 0.35 -9.56 -3.18
C SER A 50 0.94 -8.75 -4.34
N LYS A 51 0.07 -8.25 -5.22
CA LYS A 51 0.51 -7.52 -6.40
C LYS A 51 0.90 -6.09 -6.02
N LYS A 52 2.07 -5.67 -6.49
CA LYS A 52 2.52 -4.28 -6.36
C LYS A 52 1.51 -3.29 -6.94
N GLU A 53 0.91 -3.65 -8.08
CA GLU A 53 -0.10 -2.84 -8.77
C GLU A 53 -1.25 -2.43 -7.85
N THR A 54 -1.72 -3.32 -6.97
CA THR A 54 -2.82 -3.00 -6.05
C THR A 54 -2.41 -1.92 -5.05
N VAL A 55 -1.17 -1.94 -4.57
CA VAL A 55 -0.62 -0.91 -3.67
C VAL A 55 -0.33 0.40 -4.41
N GLU A 56 0.07 0.32 -5.68
CA GLU A 56 0.32 1.47 -6.55
C GLU A 56 -0.97 2.21 -6.93
N ASN A 57 -2.07 1.47 -7.16
CA ASN A 57 -3.39 2.06 -7.41
C ASN A 57 -3.88 2.92 -6.23
N GLU A 58 -3.57 2.52 -4.99
CA GLU A 58 -3.89 3.32 -3.80
C GLU A 58 -3.08 4.62 -3.72
N VAL A 59 -1.80 4.57 -4.12
CA VAL A 59 -0.98 5.78 -4.24
C VAL A 59 -1.62 6.75 -5.24
N ASP A 60 -2.05 6.22 -6.39
CA ASP A 60 -2.64 7.02 -7.45
C ASP A 60 -3.99 7.61 -7.05
N TYR A 61 -4.87 6.81 -6.45
CA TYR A 61 -6.13 7.27 -5.87
C TYR A 61 -5.92 8.39 -4.85
N HIS A 62 -4.94 8.25 -3.95
CA HIS A 62 -4.66 9.27 -2.94
C HIS A 62 -4.12 10.58 -3.54
N ILE A 63 -3.25 10.49 -4.56
CA ILE A 63 -2.75 11.67 -5.28
C ILE A 63 -3.90 12.41 -5.98
N GLU A 64 -4.79 11.68 -6.66
CA GLU A 64 -5.94 12.26 -7.35
C GLU A 64 -6.93 12.93 -6.38
N ASN A 65 -7.23 12.29 -5.25
CA ASN A 65 -8.10 12.87 -4.23
C ASN A 65 -7.52 14.14 -3.59
N LYS A 66 -6.21 14.23 -3.42
CA LYS A 66 -5.56 15.46 -2.93
C LYS A 66 -5.76 16.60 -3.94
N LYS A 67 -5.49 16.36 -5.23
CA LYS A 67 -5.70 17.36 -6.29
C LYS A 67 -7.14 17.85 -6.35
N PHE A 68 -8.11 16.95 -6.20
CA PHE A 68 -9.53 17.30 -6.21
C PHE A 68 -9.93 18.19 -5.01
N LYS A 69 -9.41 17.90 -3.82
CA LYS A 69 -9.66 18.71 -2.61
C LYS A 69 -9.04 20.11 -2.72
N GLU A 70 -7.87 20.23 -3.34
CA GLU A 70 -7.21 21.52 -3.57
C GLU A 70 -7.98 22.38 -4.58
N HIS A 71 -8.50 21.79 -5.66
CA HIS A 71 -9.30 22.50 -6.66
C HIS A 71 -10.68 22.98 -6.18
N ARG A 72 -11.27 22.35 -5.16
CA ARG A 72 -12.61 22.71 -4.64
C ARG A 72 -12.57 23.87 -3.64
N ASN A 73 -11.39 24.23 -3.13
CA ASN A 73 -11.18 25.27 -2.13
C ASN A 73 -10.45 26.52 -2.68
N GLY A 74 -10.25 26.60 -4.01
CA GLY A 74 -9.62 27.72 -4.71
C GLY A 74 -10.63 28.62 -5.41
#